data_AF-A0A518FRG7-F1
#
_entry.id   AF-A0A518FRG7-F1
#
_cell.length_a   1.000
_cell.length_b   1.000
_cell.length_c   1.000
_cell.angle_alpha   90.00
_cell.angle_beta   90.00
_cell.angle_gamma   90.00
#
_symmetry.space_group_name_H-M   'P 1'
#
loop_
_entity.id
_entity.type
_entity.pdbx_description
1 polymer ?
#
loop_
_entity_poly.entity_id
_entity_poly.type
_entity_poly.pdbx_seq_one_letter_code
_entity_poly.pdbx_strand_id
1 'polypeptide(L)'
;MLHQVLSIVVLVSCTLNADTLARSEEVLSDAERAKRTQELSNNLRLSQKFMFHSGYFFIGDLASSHQSGKPRLPLTDNQEQTLKQLDRLLLLAKFAAMDRDADYLEGNPRDFEAYLQRSRQRQRAAVRHGQHMTFTGLLSTTQTRYALQDYISVRKWHTFKIYLIQELLELTEPQLKQLKQAQDNYNKSTRPLFLGSMKPKADQKDIRAGINLYKEEYRRASLAILNPIQKIKYDQLKTRPPPIEVLPTTPPLTAADQQRLDLEMHSEIFRIIHQQQNQLNLTPKQIELLQQLILVTQRGLLWIETTQTKQSEDAPDLFEHTQAEFLKHTEQVALQGILSEPQARQVLAHRI
;
A
#
# COMPACT_ATOMS: atom_id res chain seq x y z
N MET A 1 -18.32 21.14 -20.86
CA MET A 1 -18.27 19.66 -20.80
C MET A 1 -17.29 19.10 -19.76
N LEU A 2 -16.27 19.84 -19.29
CA LEU A 2 -15.36 19.37 -18.22
C LEU A 2 -16.01 19.16 -16.83
N HIS A 3 -17.10 19.88 -16.52
CA HIS A 3 -17.74 19.80 -15.19
C HIS A 3 -18.60 18.54 -14.97
N GLN A 4 -19.03 17.85 -16.03
CA GLN A 4 -19.79 16.60 -15.87
C GLN A 4 -18.87 15.41 -15.56
N VAL A 5 -17.63 15.44 -16.05
CA VAL A 5 -16.63 14.38 -15.80
C VAL A 5 -16.17 14.39 -14.34
N LEU A 6 -16.00 15.57 -13.73
CA LEU A 6 -15.59 15.69 -12.32
C LEU A 6 -16.63 15.14 -11.33
N SER A 7 -17.92 15.33 -11.63
CA SER A 7 -19.02 14.86 -10.78
C SER A 7 -19.15 13.33 -10.77
N ILE A 8 -18.82 12.67 -11.89
CA ILE A 8 -18.81 11.21 -12.00
C ILE A 8 -17.62 10.60 -11.21
N VAL A 9 -16.46 11.26 -11.22
CA VAL A 9 -15.24 10.81 -10.51
C VAL A 9 -15.39 10.84 -8.98
N VAL A 10 -16.16 11.80 -8.44
CA VAL A 10 -16.45 11.88 -7.00
C VAL A 10 -17.45 10.81 -6.56
N LEU A 11 -18.44 10.46 -7.39
CA LEU A 11 -19.44 9.44 -7.10
C LEU A 11 -18.84 8.02 -7.04
N VAL A 12 -17.88 7.70 -7.92
CA VAL A 12 -17.20 6.38 -7.93
C VAL A 12 -16.28 6.21 -6.72
N SER A 13 -15.65 7.28 -6.24
CA SER A 13 -14.77 7.24 -5.06
C SER A 13 -15.55 7.03 -3.75
N CYS A 14 -16.80 7.49 -3.69
CA CYS A 14 -17.68 7.32 -2.53
C CYS A 14 -18.31 5.91 -2.46
N THR A 15 -18.50 5.23 -3.59
CA THR A 15 -19.00 3.84 -3.59
C THR A 15 -17.90 2.81 -3.35
N LEU A 16 -16.64 3.11 -3.70
CA LEU A 16 -15.49 2.23 -3.43
C LEU A 16 -15.10 2.14 -1.94
N ASN A 17 -15.53 3.09 -1.11
CA ASN A 17 -15.31 3.11 0.35
C ASN A 17 -16.60 2.95 1.16
N ALA A 18 -17.73 2.64 0.52
CA ALA A 18 -18.90 2.20 1.25
C ALA A 18 -18.57 0.84 1.85
N ASP A 19 -18.34 0.83 3.16
CA ASP A 19 -18.33 -0.37 3.99
C ASP A 19 -19.38 -1.34 3.46
N THR A 20 -18.92 -2.47 2.94
CA THR A 20 -19.74 -3.68 2.88
C THR A 20 -19.97 -4.05 4.34
N LEU A 21 -20.98 -3.42 4.95
CA LEU A 21 -21.74 -3.99 6.04
C LEU A 21 -21.94 -5.45 5.67
N ALA A 22 -21.38 -6.34 6.49
CA ALA A 22 -21.59 -7.77 6.38
C ALA A 22 -23.09 -8.01 6.42
N ARG A 23 -23.72 -8.07 5.25
CA ARG A 23 -25.02 -8.71 5.10
C ARG A 23 -24.70 -10.18 5.18
N SER A 24 -25.29 -10.84 6.17
CA SER A 24 -25.24 -12.29 6.35
C SER A 24 -25.44 -12.98 5.00
N GLU A 25 -24.64 -14.02 4.72
CA GLU A 25 -24.70 -14.85 3.50
C GLU A 25 -26.09 -15.46 3.22
N GLU A 26 -27.00 -15.36 4.18
CA GLU A 26 -28.37 -15.86 4.08
C GLU A 26 -29.29 -14.84 3.42
N VAL A 27 -30.01 -15.30 2.38
CA VAL A 27 -31.14 -14.66 1.68
C VAL A 27 -30.79 -13.75 0.49
N LEU A 28 -29.97 -14.22 -0.45
CA LEU A 28 -30.11 -13.79 -1.85
C LEU A 28 -30.72 -14.92 -2.67
N SER A 29 -31.76 -14.63 -3.45
CA SER A 29 -32.21 -15.57 -4.48
C SER A 29 -31.10 -15.80 -5.52
N ASP A 30 -31.13 -16.93 -6.23
CA ASP A 30 -30.11 -17.22 -7.25
C ASP A 30 -30.04 -16.14 -8.35
N ALA A 31 -31.18 -15.52 -8.69
CA ALA A 31 -31.26 -14.44 -9.67
C ALA A 31 -30.63 -13.14 -9.15
N GLU A 32 -30.87 -12.78 -7.88
CA GLU A 32 -30.25 -11.60 -7.25
C GLU A 32 -28.74 -11.80 -7.08
N ARG A 33 -28.30 -13.00 -6.71
CA ARG A 33 -26.87 -13.34 -6.64
C ARG A 33 -26.22 -13.18 -7.99
N ALA A 34 -26.79 -13.78 -9.04
CA ALA A 34 -26.27 -13.70 -10.40
C ALA A 34 -26.14 -12.25 -10.89
N LYS A 35 -27.17 -11.42 -10.65
CA LYS A 35 -27.13 -9.99 -10.96
C LYS A 35 -26.01 -9.30 -10.20
N ARG A 36 -25.88 -9.57 -8.90
CA ARG A 36 -24.88 -8.93 -8.04
C ARG A 36 -23.45 -9.32 -8.38
N THR A 37 -23.17 -10.60 -8.66
CA THR A 37 -21.84 -11.05 -9.08
C THR A 37 -21.47 -10.46 -10.44
N GLN A 38 -22.42 -10.34 -11.37
CA GLN A 38 -22.21 -9.70 -12.66
C GLN A 38 -21.90 -8.19 -12.51
N GLU A 39 -22.67 -7.47 -11.69
CA GLU A 39 -22.40 -6.05 -11.39
C GLU A 39 -21.03 -5.86 -10.75
N LEU A 40 -20.65 -6.71 -9.79
CA LEU A 40 -19.35 -6.66 -9.14
C LEU A 40 -18.20 -6.98 -10.11
N SER A 41 -18.33 -8.00 -10.95
CA SER A 41 -17.34 -8.33 -11.99
C SER A 41 -17.13 -7.15 -12.95
N ASN A 42 -18.21 -6.58 -13.47
CA ASN A 42 -18.16 -5.40 -14.34
C ASN A 42 -17.46 -4.22 -13.64
N ASN A 43 -17.78 -3.97 -12.37
CA ASN A 43 -17.17 -2.90 -11.59
C ASN A 43 -15.67 -3.11 -11.36
N LEU A 44 -15.21 -4.34 -11.16
CA LEU A 44 -13.78 -4.65 -11.02
C LEU A 44 -13.03 -4.34 -12.32
N ARG A 45 -13.55 -4.81 -13.47
CA ARG A 45 -12.97 -4.53 -14.80
C ARG A 45 -13.00 -3.04 -15.14
N LEU A 46 -14.08 -2.34 -14.80
CA LEU A 46 -14.17 -0.88 -14.98
C LEU A 46 -13.17 -0.15 -14.08
N SER A 47 -13.04 -0.57 -12.82
CA SER A 47 -12.13 0.07 -11.87
C SER A 47 -10.67 -0.01 -12.31
N GLN A 48 -10.26 -1.03 -13.07
CA GLN A 48 -8.93 -1.06 -13.67
C GLN A 48 -8.69 0.07 -14.68
N LYS A 49 -9.72 0.41 -15.48
CA LYS A 49 -9.64 1.48 -16.49
C LYS A 49 -9.60 2.88 -15.89
N PHE A 50 -10.18 3.04 -14.71
CA PHE A 50 -10.36 4.34 -14.05
C PHE A 50 -9.63 4.49 -12.72
N MET A 51 -8.86 3.50 -12.27
CA MET A 51 -8.14 3.61 -11.00
C MET A 51 -7.07 4.70 -11.12
N PHE A 52 -7.34 5.80 -10.41
CA PHE A 52 -6.34 6.79 -10.07
C PHE A 52 -5.69 6.41 -8.73
N HIS A 53 -4.41 6.79 -8.60
CA HIS A 53 -3.41 6.53 -7.54
C HIS A 53 -3.84 6.80 -6.08
N SER A 54 -4.95 6.24 -5.58
CA SER A 54 -5.43 6.51 -4.23
C SER A 54 -5.02 5.40 -3.25
N GLY A 55 -4.28 5.78 -2.21
CA GLY A 55 -4.10 4.98 -0.98
C GLY A 55 -2.75 4.29 -0.82
N TYR A 56 -1.95 4.18 -1.87
CA TYR A 56 -0.56 3.73 -1.78
C TYR A 56 0.38 4.93 -1.70
N PHE A 57 1.38 4.84 -0.83
CA PHE A 57 2.50 5.77 -0.84
C PHE A 57 3.45 5.29 -1.94
N PHE A 58 3.27 5.81 -3.15
CA PHE A 58 4.20 5.60 -4.26
C PHE A 58 5.49 6.33 -3.91
N ILE A 59 6.49 5.58 -3.44
CA ILE A 59 7.77 6.18 -3.05
C ILE A 59 8.55 6.61 -4.29
N GLY A 60 8.30 5.97 -5.45
CA GLY A 60 8.78 6.42 -6.75
C GLY A 60 8.27 7.81 -7.15
N ASP A 61 7.12 8.26 -6.61
CA ASP A 61 6.61 9.63 -6.84
C ASP A 61 7.36 10.67 -6.00
N LEU A 62 7.93 10.30 -4.83
CA LEU A 62 8.76 11.18 -4.01
C LEU A 62 10.10 11.54 -4.68
N ALA A 63 10.51 10.74 -5.65
CA ALA A 63 11.66 10.99 -6.49
C ALA A 63 11.39 12.09 -7.54
N SER A 64 10.12 12.41 -7.81
CA SER A 64 9.74 13.48 -8.73
C SER A 64 9.50 14.78 -7.98
N SER A 65 9.99 15.90 -8.53
CA SER A 65 9.62 17.22 -8.00
C SER A 65 8.11 17.41 -8.20
N HIS A 66 7.33 17.30 -7.13
CA HIS A 66 5.96 17.80 -7.19
C HIS A 66 6.01 19.30 -7.53
N GLN A 67 5.09 19.78 -8.37
CA GLN A 67 4.85 21.21 -8.63
C GLN A 67 4.58 22.06 -7.37
N SER A 68 4.60 21.46 -6.18
CA SER A 68 4.33 22.04 -4.87
C SER A 68 5.55 22.63 -4.15
N GLY A 69 6.73 22.71 -4.79
CA GLY A 69 7.92 23.33 -4.20
C GLY A 69 8.54 22.53 -3.05
N LYS A 70 8.25 21.24 -2.95
CA LYS A 70 8.81 20.35 -1.92
C LYS A 70 10.18 19.83 -2.32
N PRO A 71 11.12 19.70 -1.39
CA PRO A 71 12.45 19.19 -1.70
C PRO A 71 12.37 17.71 -2.09
N ARG A 72 12.82 17.40 -3.31
CA ARG A 72 12.95 16.06 -3.87
C ARG A 72 13.73 15.17 -2.90
N LEU A 73 13.24 13.96 -2.64
CA LEU A 73 14.04 12.97 -1.89
C LEU A 73 15.31 12.70 -2.71
N PRO A 74 16.51 12.96 -2.18
CA PRO A 74 17.72 12.78 -2.95
C PRO A 74 17.95 11.27 -3.08
N LEU A 75 17.98 10.82 -4.33
CA LEU A 75 18.07 9.42 -4.76
C LEU A 75 19.06 9.33 -5.92
N THR A 76 19.84 8.25 -6.00
CA THR A 76 20.55 7.90 -7.25
C THR A 76 19.57 7.41 -8.31
N ASP A 77 19.94 7.49 -9.59
CA ASP A 77 19.09 7.06 -10.72
C ASP A 77 18.65 5.58 -10.57
N ASN A 78 19.56 4.71 -10.12
CA ASN A 78 19.26 3.31 -9.87
C ASN A 78 18.25 3.10 -8.73
N GLN A 79 18.34 3.93 -7.66
CA GLN A 79 17.34 3.93 -6.58
C GLN A 79 15.96 4.24 -7.15
N GLU A 80 15.87 5.37 -7.84
CA GLU A 80 14.63 5.94 -8.34
C GLU A 80 13.95 4.97 -9.33
N GLN A 81 14.73 4.40 -10.24
CA GLN A 81 14.22 3.41 -11.19
C GLN A 81 13.70 2.15 -10.47
N THR A 82 14.40 1.68 -9.44
CA THR A 82 14.00 0.49 -8.68
C THR A 82 12.72 0.72 -7.87
N LEU A 83 12.60 1.89 -7.25
CA LEU A 83 11.39 2.30 -6.53
C LEU A 83 10.20 2.41 -7.48
N LYS A 84 10.37 3.07 -8.64
CA LYS A 84 9.34 3.13 -9.70
C LYS A 84 8.96 1.76 -10.23
N GLN A 85 9.92 0.84 -10.32
CA GLN A 85 9.67 -0.53 -10.75
C GLN A 85 8.84 -1.30 -9.73
N LEU A 86 9.15 -1.20 -8.44
CA LEU A 86 8.35 -1.80 -7.35
C LEU A 86 6.92 -1.26 -7.33
N ASP A 87 6.79 0.07 -7.43
CA ASP A 87 5.52 0.77 -7.47
C ASP A 87 4.64 0.31 -8.65
N ARG A 88 5.24 0.23 -9.84
CA ARG A 88 4.56 -0.30 -11.04
C ARG A 88 4.17 -1.75 -10.87
N LEU A 89 5.06 -2.58 -10.31
CA LEU A 89 4.82 -4.00 -10.07
C LEU A 89 3.59 -4.20 -9.17
N LEU A 90 3.53 -3.50 -8.03
CA LEU A 90 2.40 -3.63 -7.10
C LEU A 90 1.08 -3.19 -7.73
N LEU A 91 1.10 -2.14 -8.56
CA LEU A 91 -0.06 -1.71 -9.33
C LEU A 91 -0.52 -2.77 -10.33
N LEU A 92 0.42 -3.33 -11.11
CA LEU A 92 0.11 -4.38 -12.08
C LEU A 92 -0.36 -5.68 -11.41
N ALA A 93 0.22 -6.04 -10.27
CA ALA A 93 -0.22 -7.18 -9.46
C ALA A 93 -1.65 -6.99 -8.96
N LYS A 94 -2.00 -5.78 -8.51
CA LYS A 94 -3.37 -5.43 -8.13
C LYS A 94 -4.33 -5.56 -9.31
N PHE A 95 -3.99 -5.05 -10.49
CA PHE A 95 -4.83 -5.19 -11.67
C PHE A 95 -5.05 -6.66 -12.05
N ALA A 96 -3.98 -7.46 -12.06
CA ALA A 96 -4.08 -8.90 -12.33
C ALA A 96 -4.93 -9.65 -11.28
N ALA A 97 -4.88 -9.22 -10.01
CA ALA A 97 -5.77 -9.77 -8.98
C ALA A 97 -7.24 -9.40 -9.23
N MET A 98 -7.52 -8.16 -9.64
CA MET A 98 -8.87 -7.72 -9.97
C MET A 98 -9.46 -8.46 -11.18
N ASP A 99 -8.64 -8.82 -12.18
CA ASP A 99 -9.08 -9.65 -13.31
C ASP A 99 -9.49 -11.04 -12.83
N ARG A 100 -8.65 -11.69 -12.02
CA ARG A 100 -8.97 -13.01 -11.45
C ARG A 100 -10.21 -12.96 -10.56
N ASP A 101 -10.36 -11.90 -9.77
CA ASP A 101 -11.55 -11.69 -8.95
C ASP A 101 -12.79 -11.58 -9.84
N ALA A 102 -12.71 -10.85 -10.96
CA ALA A 102 -13.81 -10.71 -11.93
C ALA A 102 -14.16 -12.03 -12.61
N ASP A 103 -13.16 -12.79 -13.08
CA ASP A 103 -13.35 -14.11 -13.71
C ASP A 103 -14.00 -15.11 -12.72
N TYR A 104 -13.58 -15.08 -11.45
CA TYR A 104 -14.18 -15.92 -10.41
C TYR A 104 -15.66 -15.57 -10.17
N LEU A 105 -16.02 -14.28 -10.16
CA LEU A 105 -17.41 -13.83 -10.01
C LEU A 105 -18.32 -14.22 -11.19
N GLU A 106 -17.78 -14.31 -12.41
CA GLU A 106 -18.52 -14.76 -13.58
C GLU A 106 -19.01 -16.21 -13.44
N GLY A 107 -18.33 -17.03 -12.64
CA GLY A 107 -18.79 -18.36 -12.23
C GLY A 107 -19.97 -18.36 -11.24
N ASN A 108 -20.47 -17.19 -10.83
CA ASN A 108 -21.56 -17.00 -9.86
C ASN A 108 -21.37 -17.81 -8.54
N PRO A 109 -20.21 -17.70 -7.87
CA PRO A 109 -19.92 -18.48 -6.67
C PRO A 109 -20.75 -18.00 -5.48
N ARG A 110 -21.08 -18.92 -4.57
CA ARG A 110 -21.89 -18.58 -3.38
C ARG A 110 -21.11 -17.78 -2.34
N ASP A 111 -19.80 -17.99 -2.23
CA ASP A 111 -18.91 -17.37 -1.26
C ASP A 111 -18.27 -16.05 -1.75
N PHE A 112 -18.85 -15.42 -2.78
CA PHE A 112 -18.27 -14.27 -3.45
C PHE A 112 -17.94 -13.08 -2.51
N GLU A 113 -18.78 -12.81 -1.50
CA GLU A 113 -18.53 -11.72 -0.55
C GLU A 113 -17.31 -11.99 0.32
N ALA A 114 -17.25 -13.18 0.93
CA ALA A 114 -16.14 -13.60 1.77
C ALA A 114 -14.84 -13.69 0.96
N TYR A 115 -14.91 -14.23 -0.26
CA TYR A 115 -13.79 -14.24 -1.20
C TYR A 115 -13.28 -12.84 -1.50
N LEU A 116 -14.14 -11.90 -1.91
CA LEU A 116 -13.72 -10.54 -2.24
C LEU A 116 -13.14 -9.80 -1.03
N GLN A 117 -13.65 -10.06 0.18
CA GLN A 117 -13.06 -9.51 1.40
C GLN A 117 -11.64 -10.03 1.61
N ARG A 118 -11.41 -11.35 1.51
CA ARG A 118 -10.07 -11.95 1.60
C ARG A 118 -9.14 -11.43 0.50
N SER A 119 -9.60 -11.34 -0.74
CA SER A 119 -8.81 -10.81 -1.86
C SER A 119 -8.39 -9.36 -1.62
N ARG A 120 -9.32 -8.49 -1.20
CA ARG A 120 -9.00 -7.09 -0.83
C ARG A 120 -8.00 -7.00 0.32
N GLN A 121 -8.12 -7.85 1.34
CA GLN A 121 -7.17 -7.90 2.45
C GLN A 121 -5.78 -8.30 1.97
N ARG A 122 -5.68 -9.35 1.14
CA ARG A 122 -4.41 -9.80 0.53
C ARG A 122 -3.77 -8.71 -0.32
N GLN A 123 -4.54 -8.04 -1.17
CA GLN A 123 -4.05 -6.92 -2.00
C GLN A 123 -3.51 -5.78 -1.14
N ARG A 124 -4.22 -5.40 -0.06
CA ARG A 124 -3.76 -4.37 0.89
C ARG A 124 -2.47 -4.79 1.61
N ALA A 125 -2.38 -6.05 2.00
CA ALA A 125 -1.22 -6.59 2.71
C ALA A 125 0.01 -6.69 1.80
N ALA A 126 -0.15 -7.09 0.53
CA ALA A 126 0.93 -7.06 -0.46
C ALA A 126 1.47 -5.64 -0.67
N VAL A 127 0.57 -4.66 -0.79
CA VAL A 127 0.94 -3.25 -0.90
C VAL A 127 1.72 -2.79 0.33
N ARG A 128 1.26 -3.12 1.53
CA ARG A 128 1.96 -2.84 2.79
C ARG A 128 3.36 -3.47 2.81
N HIS A 129 3.52 -4.71 2.37
CA HIS A 129 4.84 -5.36 2.30
C HIS A 129 5.76 -4.70 1.28
N GLY A 130 5.24 -4.22 0.15
CA GLY A 130 6.02 -3.41 -0.79
C GLY A 130 6.51 -2.07 -0.20
N GLN A 131 5.70 -1.44 0.66
CA GLN A 131 6.14 -0.27 1.42
C GLN A 131 7.29 -0.63 2.36
N HIS A 132 7.14 -1.73 3.11
CA HIS A 132 8.19 -2.20 4.00
C HIS A 132 9.48 -2.55 3.25
N MET A 133 9.42 -3.24 2.10
CA MET A 133 10.60 -3.46 1.25
C MET A 133 11.33 -2.15 0.96
N THR A 134 10.57 -1.08 0.68
CA THR A 134 11.18 0.21 0.41
C THR A 134 11.96 0.74 1.61
N PHE A 135 11.37 0.68 2.80
CA PHE A 135 11.97 1.22 4.02
C PHE A 135 13.03 0.33 4.66
N THR A 136 13.04 -0.97 4.38
CA THR A 136 14.01 -1.93 4.95
C THR A 136 15.21 -2.18 4.04
N GLY A 137 15.11 -1.88 2.72
CA GLY A 137 16.19 -2.27 1.79
C GLY A 137 16.33 -1.48 0.50
N LEU A 138 15.47 -0.48 0.21
CA LEU A 138 15.61 0.37 -0.99
C LEU A 138 15.88 1.84 -0.67
N LEU A 139 15.90 2.20 0.61
CA LEU A 139 16.28 3.50 1.14
C LEU A 139 17.26 3.29 2.30
N SER A 140 18.18 4.23 2.50
CA SER A 140 18.97 4.28 3.73
C SER A 140 18.11 4.71 4.93
N THR A 141 18.55 4.46 6.16
CA THR A 141 17.85 4.92 7.38
C THR A 141 17.50 6.42 7.33
N THR A 142 18.42 7.26 6.84
CA THR A 142 18.20 8.71 6.68
C THR A 142 17.16 9.02 5.62
N GLN A 143 17.20 8.34 4.47
CA GLN A 143 16.21 8.49 3.39
C GLN A 143 14.82 8.03 3.84
N THR A 144 14.73 6.90 4.54
CA THR A 144 13.50 6.37 5.15
C THR A 144 12.87 7.38 6.10
N ARG A 145 13.67 7.96 7.01
CA ARG A 145 13.20 9.02 7.92
C ARG A 145 12.68 10.24 7.17
N TYR A 146 13.42 10.69 6.17
CA TYR A 146 13.02 11.86 5.38
C TYR A 146 11.69 11.61 4.67
N ALA A 147 11.56 10.45 4.02
CA ALA A 147 10.33 10.05 3.31
C ALA A 147 9.13 9.96 4.27
N LEU A 148 9.30 9.36 5.44
CA LEU A 148 8.25 9.28 6.46
C LEU A 148 7.85 10.66 7.00
N GLN A 149 8.84 11.51 7.30
CA GLN A 149 8.58 12.86 7.82
C GLN A 149 7.86 13.73 6.80
N ASP A 150 8.31 13.72 5.53
CA ASP A 150 7.58 14.41 4.46
C ASP A 150 6.16 13.87 4.38
N TYR A 151 5.98 12.55 4.33
CA TYR A 151 4.65 11.94 4.23
C TYR A 151 3.71 12.35 5.36
N ILE A 152 4.20 12.33 6.61
CA ILE A 152 3.45 12.79 7.79
C ILE A 152 3.11 14.28 7.68
N SER A 153 4.05 15.11 7.22
CA SER A 153 3.87 16.55 7.04
C SER A 153 2.84 16.88 5.96
N VAL A 154 2.83 16.12 4.86
CA VAL A 154 1.88 16.28 3.74
C VAL A 154 0.47 15.88 4.17
N ARG A 155 0.36 14.72 4.81
CA ARG A 155 -0.94 14.12 5.17
C ARG A 155 -1.55 14.75 6.41
N LYS A 156 -0.77 15.41 7.26
CA LYS A 156 -1.22 16.12 8.47
C LYS A 156 -2.11 15.23 9.33
N TRP A 157 -3.41 15.53 9.40
CA TRP A 157 -4.39 14.78 10.19
C TRP A 157 -4.78 13.44 9.54
N HIS A 158 -4.59 13.26 8.23
CA HIS A 158 -4.81 11.98 7.56
C HIS A 158 -3.74 10.94 7.85
N THR A 159 -2.63 11.33 8.44
CA THR A 159 -1.48 10.44 8.72
C THR A 159 -1.89 9.21 9.53
N PHE A 160 -2.79 9.36 10.50
CA PHE A 160 -3.25 8.23 11.31
C PHE A 160 -4.08 7.20 10.52
N LYS A 161 -4.64 7.55 9.35
CA LYS A 161 -5.35 6.59 8.49
C LYS A 161 -4.40 5.64 7.76
N ILE A 162 -3.10 5.90 7.80
CA ILE A 162 -2.10 5.11 7.09
C ILE A 162 -1.67 3.93 7.96
N TYR A 163 -1.85 2.71 7.46
CA TYR A 163 -1.46 1.47 8.15
C TYR A 163 0.01 1.48 8.60
N LEU A 164 0.94 1.90 7.73
CA LEU A 164 2.35 2.02 8.09
C LEU A 164 2.59 2.86 9.34
N ILE A 165 1.90 3.99 9.49
CA ILE A 165 2.03 4.84 10.68
C ILE A 165 1.39 4.16 11.90
N GLN A 166 0.26 3.49 11.72
CA GLN A 166 -0.38 2.73 12.78
C GLN A 166 0.54 1.61 13.31
N GLU A 167 1.31 0.98 12.42
CA GLU A 167 2.28 -0.06 12.74
C GLU A 167 3.51 0.48 13.45
N LEU A 168 4.11 1.57 12.94
CA LEU A 168 5.26 2.23 13.58
C LEU A 168 4.92 2.75 14.99
N LEU A 169 3.66 3.11 15.20
CA LEU A 169 3.15 3.50 16.52
C LEU A 169 2.64 2.31 17.33
N GLU A 170 2.69 1.09 16.80
CA GLU A 170 2.22 -0.15 17.46
C GLU A 170 0.79 0.03 18.02
N LEU A 171 -0.12 0.58 17.22
CA LEU A 171 -1.49 0.81 17.67
C LEU A 171 -2.18 -0.53 17.94
N THR A 172 -2.66 -0.69 19.15
CA THR A 172 -3.43 -1.85 19.60
C THR A 172 -4.82 -1.90 18.94
N GLU A 173 -5.46 -3.07 18.92
CA GLU A 173 -6.82 -3.19 18.37
C GLU A 173 -7.84 -2.22 19.00
N PRO A 174 -7.86 -1.99 20.33
CA PRO A 174 -8.73 -0.97 20.92
C PRO A 174 -8.46 0.43 20.36
N GLN A 175 -7.20 0.81 20.18
CA GLN A 175 -6.82 2.11 19.60
C GLN A 175 -7.24 2.21 18.13
N LEU A 176 -7.07 1.15 17.35
CA LEU A 176 -7.55 1.09 15.96
C LEU A 176 -9.07 1.23 15.86
N LYS A 177 -9.82 0.58 16.77
CA LYS A 177 -11.28 0.74 16.86
C LYS A 177 -11.68 2.18 17.19
N GLN A 178 -11.01 2.80 18.17
CA GLN A 178 -11.25 4.21 18.51
C GLN A 178 -10.93 5.15 17.35
N LEU A 179 -9.83 4.91 16.64
CA LEU A 179 -9.45 5.69 15.47
C LEU A 179 -10.47 5.55 14.33
N LYS A 180 -10.97 4.33 14.08
CA LYS A 180 -12.05 4.10 13.12
C LYS A 180 -13.31 4.87 13.52
N GLN A 181 -13.72 4.80 14.78
CA GLN A 181 -14.87 5.55 15.28
C GLN A 181 -14.69 7.08 15.09
N ALA A 182 -13.50 7.61 15.37
CA ALA A 182 -13.20 9.02 15.14
C ALA A 182 -13.32 9.39 13.65
N GLN A 183 -12.87 8.49 12.75
CA GLN A 183 -12.99 8.67 11.31
C GLN A 183 -14.44 8.62 10.84
N ASP A 184 -15.25 7.70 11.38
CA ASP A 184 -16.66 7.55 11.03
C ASP A 184 -17.45 8.79 11.48
N ASN A 185 -17.14 9.31 12.67
CA ASN A 185 -17.69 10.57 13.17
C ASN A 185 -17.32 11.74 12.25
N TYR A 186 -16.04 11.87 11.86
CA TYR A 186 -15.60 12.89 10.90
C TYR A 186 -16.35 12.80 9.58
N ASN A 187 -16.47 11.60 9.00
CA ASN A 187 -17.15 11.37 7.74
C ASN A 187 -18.65 11.71 7.85
N LYS A 188 -19.30 11.31 8.95
CA LYS A 188 -20.71 11.60 9.22
C LYS A 188 -20.96 13.10 9.34
N SER A 189 -20.08 13.84 10.03
CA SER A 189 -20.22 15.28 10.23
C SER A 189 -19.87 16.11 8.98
N THR A 190 -18.90 15.66 8.17
CA THR A 190 -18.49 16.39 6.96
C THR A 190 -19.35 16.11 5.73
N ARG A 191 -20.01 14.95 5.65
CA ARG A 191 -20.86 14.58 4.50
C ARG A 191 -21.96 15.61 4.19
N PRO A 192 -22.73 16.13 5.17
CA PRO A 192 -23.72 17.17 4.90
C PRO A 192 -23.10 18.46 4.37
N LEU A 193 -21.92 18.86 4.88
CA LEU A 193 -21.20 20.05 4.40
C LEU A 193 -20.71 19.88 2.97
N PHE A 194 -20.19 18.70 2.62
CA PHE A 194 -19.76 18.39 1.26
C PHE A 194 -20.94 18.39 0.29
N LEU A 195 -22.06 17.75 0.63
CA LEU A 195 -23.29 17.79 -0.17
C LEU A 195 -23.86 19.21 -0.27
N GLY A 196 -23.78 19.99 0.82
CA GLY A 196 -24.15 21.40 0.84
C GLY A 196 -23.29 22.26 -0.10
N SER A 197 -21.99 21.95 -0.23
CA SER A 197 -21.05 22.68 -1.08
C SER A 197 -21.34 22.60 -2.56
N MET A 198 -22.10 21.58 -2.99
CA MET A 198 -22.53 21.39 -4.37
C MET A 198 -23.74 22.23 -4.75
N LYS A 199 -24.37 22.94 -3.79
CA LYS A 199 -25.53 23.80 -4.08
C LYS A 199 -25.08 25.12 -4.72
N PRO A 200 -25.83 25.65 -5.72
CA PRO A 200 -25.41 26.85 -6.47
C PRO A 200 -25.20 28.12 -5.64
N LYS A 201 -25.83 28.25 -4.47
CA LYS A 201 -25.73 29.41 -3.57
C LYS A 201 -25.08 29.08 -2.22
N ALA A 202 -24.29 28.00 -2.17
CA ALA A 202 -23.64 27.58 -0.94
C ALA A 202 -22.60 28.61 -0.48
N ASP A 203 -22.65 29.01 0.79
CA ASP A 203 -21.59 29.81 1.39
C ASP A 203 -20.34 28.95 1.55
N GLN A 204 -19.40 29.12 0.62
CA GLN A 204 -18.15 28.36 0.61
C GLN A 204 -17.25 28.70 1.81
N LYS A 205 -17.38 29.89 2.41
CA LYS A 205 -16.59 30.29 3.57
C LYS A 205 -17.03 29.52 4.81
N ASP A 206 -18.33 29.48 5.06
CA ASP A 206 -18.91 28.76 6.20
C ASP A 206 -18.72 27.25 6.08
N ILE A 207 -18.86 26.70 4.88
CA ILE A 207 -18.58 25.29 4.60
C ILE A 207 -17.12 24.95 4.85
N ARG A 208 -16.18 25.78 4.39
CA ARG A 208 -14.75 25.58 4.65
C ARG A 208 -14.43 25.69 6.14
N ALA A 209 -15.04 26.64 6.86
CA ALA A 209 -14.88 26.78 8.30
C ALA A 209 -15.37 25.53 9.05
N GLY A 210 -16.57 25.03 8.72
CA GLY A 210 -17.11 23.79 9.30
C GLY A 210 -16.26 22.56 8.99
N ILE A 211 -15.78 22.42 7.74
CA ILE A 211 -14.86 21.33 7.37
C ILE A 211 -13.56 21.41 8.18
N ASN A 212 -12.99 22.61 8.35
CA ASN A 212 -11.76 22.79 9.12
C ASN A 212 -11.95 22.51 10.62
N LEU A 213 -13.10 22.85 11.18
CA LEU A 213 -13.46 22.50 12.56
C LEU A 213 -13.44 20.97 12.74
N TYR A 214 -14.16 20.23 11.90
CA TYR A 214 -14.21 18.77 12.00
C TYR A 214 -12.85 18.10 11.73
N LYS A 215 -12.00 18.69 10.88
CA LYS A 215 -10.61 18.23 10.69
C LYS A 215 -9.80 18.34 11.97
N GLU A 216 -9.90 19.46 12.70
CA GLU A 216 -9.19 19.63 13.98
C GLU A 216 -9.75 18.73 15.07
N GLU A 217 -11.07 18.52 15.13
CA GLU A 217 -11.69 17.56 16.05
C GLU A 217 -11.16 16.14 15.79
N TYR A 218 -11.14 15.70 14.54
CA TYR A 218 -10.58 14.40 14.18
C TYR A 218 -9.09 14.30 14.52
N ARG A 219 -8.31 15.36 14.29
CA ARG A 219 -6.89 15.42 14.64
C ARG A 219 -6.69 15.25 16.14
N ARG A 220 -7.46 15.96 16.96
CA ARG A 220 -7.40 15.85 18.44
C ARG A 220 -7.79 14.45 18.91
N ALA A 221 -8.88 13.90 18.37
CA ALA A 221 -9.32 12.54 18.70
C ALA A 221 -8.25 11.51 18.33
N SER A 222 -7.62 11.64 17.17
CA SER A 222 -6.56 10.73 16.71
C SER A 222 -5.30 10.80 17.58
N LEU A 223 -4.95 11.96 18.12
CA LEU A 223 -3.82 12.11 19.05
C LEU A 223 -4.14 11.61 20.47
N ALA A 224 -5.41 11.68 20.87
CA ALA A 224 -5.87 11.27 22.20
C ALA A 224 -5.79 9.75 22.42
N ILE A 225 -5.85 8.94 21.35
CA ILE A 225 -5.73 7.48 21.47
C ILE A 225 -4.31 7.03 21.84
N LEU A 226 -3.30 7.87 21.59
CA LEU A 226 -1.90 7.53 21.79
C LEU A 226 -1.54 7.56 23.28
N ASN A 227 -0.86 6.51 23.75
CA ASN A 227 -0.23 6.52 25.06
C ASN A 227 1.03 7.42 25.07
N PRO A 228 1.62 7.73 26.24
CA PRO A 228 2.79 8.62 26.32
C PRO A 228 3.99 8.18 25.47
N ILE A 229 4.29 6.88 25.42
CA ILE A 229 5.41 6.34 24.62
C ILE A 229 5.15 6.53 23.12
N GLN A 230 3.92 6.25 22.68
CA GLN A 230 3.51 6.44 21.29
C GLN A 230 3.50 7.91 20.88
N LYS A 231 3.19 8.83 21.80
CA LYS A 231 3.30 10.28 21.55
C LYS A 231 4.75 10.68 21.31
N ILE A 232 5.70 10.16 22.10
CA ILE A 232 7.14 10.40 21.88
C ILE A 232 7.56 9.86 20.50
N LYS A 233 7.18 8.62 20.16
CA LYS A 233 7.45 8.05 18.82
C LYS A 233 6.86 8.94 17.70
N TYR A 234 5.61 9.37 17.85
CA TYR A 234 4.95 10.23 16.88
C TYR A 234 5.64 11.61 16.76
N ASP A 235 6.10 12.18 17.86
CA ASP A 235 6.85 13.44 17.87
C ASP A 235 8.20 13.29 17.16
N GLN A 236 8.92 12.20 17.39
CA GLN A 236 10.15 11.88 16.68
C GLN A 236 9.93 11.74 15.17
N LEU A 237 8.84 11.09 14.75
CA LEU A 237 8.50 10.92 13.33
C LEU A 237 8.17 12.25 12.62
N LYS A 238 7.79 13.30 13.34
CA LYS A 238 7.53 14.63 12.78
C LYS A 238 8.80 15.47 12.64
N THR A 239 9.84 15.16 13.39
CA THR A 239 11.09 15.94 13.40
C THR A 239 11.81 15.78 12.07
N ARG A 240 12.10 16.90 11.41
CA ARG A 240 12.79 16.90 10.12
C ARG A 240 14.21 16.36 10.30
N PRO A 241 14.62 15.29 9.60
CA PRO A 241 16.01 14.85 9.63
C PRO A 241 16.91 15.90 8.96
N PRO A 242 18.21 15.93 9.28
CA PRO A 242 19.17 16.74 8.54
C PRO A 242 19.12 16.41 7.04
N PRO A 243 19.48 17.38 6.16
CA PRO A 243 19.55 17.12 4.74
C PRO A 243 20.53 15.98 4.45
N ILE A 244 20.21 15.17 3.45
CA ILE A 244 21.08 14.08 3.01
C ILE A 244 22.20 14.70 2.16
N GLU A 245 23.42 14.73 2.71
CA GLU A 245 24.58 15.35 2.06
C GLU A 245 25.31 14.41 1.08
N VAL A 246 25.29 13.10 1.36
CA VAL A 246 25.95 12.09 0.52
C VAL A 246 24.97 10.99 0.17
N LEU A 247 24.81 10.73 -1.13
CA LEU A 247 24.02 9.62 -1.63
C LEU A 247 24.80 8.31 -1.54
N PRO A 248 24.18 7.21 -1.07
CA PRO A 248 24.81 5.90 -1.14
C PRO A 248 25.09 5.55 -2.60
N THR A 249 26.35 5.26 -2.91
CA THR A 249 26.75 4.79 -4.23
C THR A 249 26.47 3.29 -4.33
N THR A 250 25.40 2.92 -5.03
CA THR A 250 25.08 1.51 -5.31
C THR A 250 25.42 1.22 -6.77
N PRO A 251 26.34 0.28 -7.05
CA PRO A 251 26.67 -0.08 -8.43
C PRO A 251 25.45 -0.69 -9.13
N PRO A 252 25.39 -0.63 -10.47
CA PRO A 252 24.35 -1.34 -11.22
C PRO A 252 24.47 -2.86 -10.98
N LEU A 253 23.35 -3.56 -11.01
CA LEU A 253 23.29 -5.01 -10.80
C LEU A 253 24.01 -5.74 -11.93
N THR A 254 25.12 -6.42 -11.64
CA THR A 254 25.88 -7.21 -12.63
C THR A 254 25.33 -8.63 -12.76
N ALA A 255 25.74 -9.36 -13.81
CA ALA A 255 25.37 -10.77 -13.97
C ALA A 255 25.92 -11.65 -12.83
N ALA A 256 27.10 -11.33 -12.30
CA ALA A 256 27.67 -12.01 -11.15
C ALA A 256 26.84 -11.76 -9.87
N ASP A 257 26.34 -10.52 -9.69
CA ASP A 257 25.44 -10.20 -8.58
C ASP A 257 24.10 -10.94 -8.70
N GLN A 258 23.54 -11.05 -9.91
CA GLN A 258 22.30 -11.79 -10.13
C GLN A 258 22.41 -13.27 -9.75
N GLN A 259 23.53 -13.93 -10.09
CA GLN A 259 23.77 -15.31 -9.68
C GLN A 259 23.99 -15.45 -8.18
N ARG A 260 24.78 -14.54 -7.59
CA ARG A 260 25.08 -14.57 -6.15
C ARG A 260 23.85 -14.30 -5.29
N LEU A 261 22.97 -13.40 -5.75
CA LEU A 261 21.76 -12.97 -5.06
C LEU A 261 20.50 -13.69 -5.58
N ASP A 262 20.65 -14.88 -6.15
CA ASP A 262 19.53 -15.67 -6.63
C ASP A 262 18.53 -16.00 -5.50
N LEU A 263 17.28 -15.58 -5.66
CA LEU A 263 16.25 -15.77 -4.65
C LEU A 263 15.92 -17.25 -4.42
N GLU A 264 16.19 -18.15 -5.37
CA GLU A 264 16.00 -19.59 -5.14
C GLU A 264 16.99 -20.17 -4.12
N MET A 265 18.15 -19.53 -3.96
CA MET A 265 19.15 -19.90 -2.95
C MET A 265 18.86 -19.25 -1.58
N HIS A 266 18.27 -18.05 -1.59
CA HIS A 266 18.09 -17.23 -0.38
C HIS A 266 16.66 -17.25 0.20
N SER A 267 15.67 -17.72 -0.55
CA SER A 267 14.27 -17.79 -0.14
C SER A 267 13.67 -19.15 -0.49
N GLU A 268 13.23 -19.84 0.56
CA GLU A 268 12.49 -21.10 0.43
C GLU A 268 11.20 -20.91 -0.39
N ILE A 269 10.51 -19.78 -0.24
CA ILE A 269 9.28 -19.49 -0.97
C ILE A 269 9.55 -19.40 -2.48
N PHE A 270 10.57 -18.66 -2.90
CA PHE A 270 10.90 -18.54 -4.33
C PHE A 270 11.41 -19.86 -4.90
N ARG A 271 12.20 -20.62 -4.13
CA ARG A 271 12.61 -21.98 -4.49
C ARG A 271 11.40 -22.90 -4.73
N ILE A 272 10.42 -22.91 -3.82
CA ILE A 272 9.20 -23.71 -3.96
C ILE A 272 8.39 -23.25 -5.19
N ILE A 273 8.23 -21.94 -5.39
CA ILE A 273 7.50 -21.39 -6.55
C ILE A 273 8.13 -21.88 -7.85
N HIS A 274 9.47 -21.85 -7.95
CA HIS A 274 10.17 -22.33 -9.14
C HIS A 274 10.01 -23.84 -9.32
N GLN A 275 10.28 -24.64 -8.27
CA GLN A 275 10.14 -26.10 -8.32
C GLN A 275 8.73 -26.58 -8.67
N GLN A 276 7.71 -25.83 -8.22
CA GLN A 276 6.30 -26.15 -8.39
C GLN A 276 5.62 -25.35 -9.52
N GLN A 277 6.39 -24.67 -10.39
CA GLN A 277 5.83 -23.77 -11.39
C GLN A 277 4.75 -24.42 -12.27
N ASN A 278 4.97 -25.68 -12.69
CA ASN A 278 4.01 -26.46 -13.47
C ASN A 278 2.74 -26.82 -12.67
N GLN A 279 2.88 -27.11 -11.38
CA GLN A 279 1.75 -27.48 -10.53
C GLN A 279 0.92 -26.28 -10.10
N LEU A 280 1.54 -25.11 -9.98
CA LEU A 280 0.89 -23.86 -9.59
C LEU A 280 0.04 -23.25 -10.71
N ASN A 281 0.17 -23.72 -11.96
CA ASN A 281 -0.53 -23.19 -13.14
C ASN A 281 -0.43 -21.65 -13.22
N LEU A 282 0.80 -21.12 -13.07
CA LEU A 282 1.02 -19.67 -13.08
C LEU A 282 0.68 -19.08 -14.44
N THR A 283 -0.06 -17.97 -14.45
CA THR A 283 -0.33 -17.26 -15.71
C THR A 283 0.95 -16.58 -16.22
N PRO A 284 1.06 -16.29 -17.54
CA PRO A 284 2.20 -15.55 -18.08
C PRO A 284 2.42 -14.21 -17.35
N LYS A 285 1.34 -13.55 -16.95
CA LYS A 285 1.43 -12.28 -16.19
C LYS A 285 1.99 -12.48 -14.79
N GLN A 286 1.63 -13.57 -14.10
CA GLN A 286 2.21 -13.88 -12.78
C GLN A 286 3.71 -14.16 -12.88
N ILE A 287 4.13 -14.90 -13.91
CA ILE A 287 5.55 -15.18 -14.17
C ILE A 287 6.32 -13.87 -14.41
N GLU A 288 5.80 -12.98 -15.26
CA GLU A 288 6.40 -11.66 -15.51
C GLU A 288 6.53 -10.84 -14.20
N LEU A 289 5.49 -10.81 -13.38
CA LEU A 289 5.49 -10.08 -12.10
C LEU A 289 6.49 -10.68 -11.10
N LEU A 290 6.61 -12.01 -11.03
CA LEU A 290 7.59 -12.68 -10.17
C LEU A 290 9.02 -12.36 -10.61
N GLN A 291 9.30 -12.38 -11.92
CA GLN A 291 10.60 -11.99 -12.45
C GLN A 291 10.95 -10.53 -12.14
N GLN A 292 9.98 -9.61 -12.27
CA GLN A 292 10.20 -8.21 -11.89
C GLN A 292 10.45 -8.08 -10.38
N LEU A 293 9.78 -8.87 -9.55
CA LEU A 293 9.99 -8.87 -8.10
C LEU A 293 11.39 -9.36 -7.75
N ILE A 294 11.85 -10.46 -8.36
CA ILE A 294 13.22 -10.97 -8.24
C ILE A 294 14.25 -9.88 -8.54
N LEU A 295 14.10 -9.16 -9.65
CA LEU A 295 15.04 -8.09 -10.02
C LEU A 295 15.05 -6.92 -9.01
N VAL A 296 13.88 -6.50 -8.53
CA VAL A 296 13.78 -5.45 -7.49
C VAL A 296 14.46 -5.94 -6.20
N THR A 297 14.23 -7.18 -5.81
CA THR A 297 14.79 -7.76 -4.58
C THR A 297 16.30 -7.92 -4.68
N GLN A 298 16.83 -8.40 -5.80
CA GLN A 298 18.29 -8.49 -6.01
C GLN A 298 18.97 -7.13 -5.87
N ARG A 299 18.35 -6.07 -6.41
CA ARG A 299 18.87 -4.70 -6.23
C ARG A 299 18.82 -4.25 -4.77
N GLY A 300 17.74 -4.55 -4.05
CA GLY A 300 17.64 -4.22 -2.62
C GLY A 300 18.63 -5.00 -1.76
N LEU A 301 18.86 -6.29 -2.04
CA LEU A 301 19.85 -7.10 -1.33
C LEU A 301 21.27 -6.57 -1.56
N LEU A 302 21.64 -6.29 -2.81
CA LEU A 302 22.91 -5.66 -3.15
C LEU A 302 23.09 -4.36 -2.37
N TRP A 303 22.00 -3.61 -2.21
CA TRP A 303 22.03 -2.38 -1.48
C TRP A 303 22.32 -2.55 -0.01
N ILE A 304 21.56 -3.43 0.65
CA ILE A 304 21.71 -3.74 2.07
C ILE A 304 23.17 -4.11 2.36
N GLU A 305 23.80 -4.92 1.50
CA GLU A 305 25.23 -5.27 1.61
C GLU A 305 26.15 -4.03 1.56
N THR A 306 25.87 -3.10 0.65
CA THR A 306 26.69 -1.88 0.47
C THR A 306 26.46 -0.80 1.53
N THR A 307 25.31 -0.78 2.20
CA THR A 307 24.98 0.22 3.24
C THR A 307 25.30 -0.26 4.64
N GLN A 308 25.09 -1.54 4.96
CA GLN A 308 25.47 -2.13 6.26
C GLN A 308 26.98 -2.01 6.54
N THR A 309 27.80 -1.95 5.49
CA THR A 309 29.25 -1.78 5.60
C THR A 309 29.69 -0.35 5.92
N LYS A 310 28.79 0.64 5.96
CA LYS A 310 29.13 2.08 6.07
C LYS A 310 28.37 2.87 7.13
N GLN A 311 27.42 2.29 7.86
CA GLN A 311 26.65 3.03 8.87
C GLN A 311 27.44 3.21 10.19
N SER A 312 27.89 4.44 10.47
CA SER A 312 28.08 4.90 11.86
C SER A 312 26.78 5.57 12.31
N GLU A 313 26.04 4.93 13.21
CA GLU A 313 24.66 5.32 13.54
C GLU A 313 24.56 6.19 14.79
N ASP A 314 24.30 7.49 14.62
CA ASP A 314 23.82 8.36 15.72
C ASP A 314 22.28 8.40 15.82
N ALA A 315 21.57 7.69 14.94
CA ALA A 315 20.13 7.87 14.75
C ALA A 315 19.38 6.53 14.86
N PRO A 316 18.36 6.37 15.73
CA PRO A 316 17.75 5.06 16.00
C PRO A 316 17.06 4.48 14.77
N ASP A 317 17.23 3.19 14.49
CA ASP A 317 16.58 2.55 13.35
C ASP A 317 15.07 2.42 13.56
N LEU A 318 14.29 2.96 12.61
CA LEU A 318 12.82 2.83 12.60
C LEU A 318 12.35 1.50 11.98
N PHE A 319 13.21 0.89 11.17
CA PHE A 319 13.02 -0.40 10.53
C PHE A 319 14.34 -1.15 10.61
N GLU A 320 14.25 -2.47 10.71
CA GLU A 320 15.42 -3.33 10.64
C GLU A 320 15.90 -3.42 9.19
N HIS A 321 17.07 -2.83 8.90
CA HIS A 321 17.68 -2.88 7.56
C HIS A 321 18.49 -4.17 7.39
N THR A 322 17.82 -5.32 7.45
CA THR A 322 18.44 -6.65 7.31
C THR A 322 17.98 -7.36 6.05
N GLN A 323 18.86 -8.22 5.50
CA GLN A 323 18.50 -9.06 4.35
C GLN A 323 17.29 -9.96 4.67
N ALA A 324 17.22 -10.50 5.90
CA ALA A 324 16.14 -11.39 6.33
C ALA A 324 14.77 -10.69 6.34
N GLU A 325 14.67 -9.48 6.92
CA GLU A 325 13.39 -8.76 6.97
C GLU A 325 12.97 -8.28 5.57
N PHE A 326 13.93 -7.85 4.75
CA PHE A 326 13.67 -7.48 3.35
C PHE A 326 13.19 -8.66 2.50
N LEU A 327 13.80 -9.84 2.65
CA LEU A 327 13.37 -11.08 1.97
C LEU A 327 11.96 -11.49 2.42
N LYS A 328 11.69 -11.49 3.72
CA LYS A 328 10.35 -11.79 4.25
C LYS A 328 9.28 -10.92 3.62
N HIS A 329 9.50 -9.62 3.47
CA HIS A 329 8.53 -8.76 2.79
C HIS A 329 8.40 -9.06 1.30
N THR A 330 9.51 -9.37 0.62
CA THR A 330 9.50 -9.85 -0.77
C THR A 330 8.61 -11.09 -0.92
N GLU A 331 8.80 -12.08 -0.06
CA GLU A 331 8.02 -13.33 -0.06
C GLU A 331 6.52 -13.05 0.13
N GLN A 332 6.16 -12.13 1.02
CA GLN A 332 4.76 -11.76 1.22
C GLN A 332 4.17 -11.02 0.01
N VAL A 333 4.94 -10.18 -0.71
CA VAL A 333 4.47 -9.59 -1.97
C VAL A 333 4.17 -10.68 -3.00
N ALA A 334 5.04 -11.69 -3.13
CA ALA A 334 4.79 -12.83 -4.02
C ALA A 334 3.53 -13.59 -3.61
N LEU A 335 3.45 -14.01 -2.34
CA LEU A 335 2.36 -14.84 -1.81
C LEU A 335 1.01 -14.13 -1.80
N GLN A 336 0.95 -12.84 -1.46
CA GLN A 336 -0.31 -12.13 -1.25
C GLN A 336 -0.73 -11.25 -2.43
N GLY A 337 0.24 -10.74 -3.20
CA GLY A 337 0.01 -9.80 -4.29
C GLY A 337 -0.02 -10.46 -5.66
N ILE A 338 0.92 -11.37 -5.93
CA ILE A 338 1.08 -11.97 -7.26
C ILE A 338 0.30 -13.29 -7.37
N LEU A 339 0.49 -14.19 -6.41
CA LEU A 339 -0.19 -15.48 -6.36
C LEU A 339 -1.66 -15.34 -5.93
N SER A 340 -2.51 -16.18 -6.50
CA SER A 340 -3.87 -16.38 -6.01
C SER A 340 -3.88 -17.05 -4.64
N GLU A 341 -4.99 -16.96 -3.92
CA GLU A 341 -5.12 -17.58 -2.60
C GLU A 341 -4.88 -19.10 -2.60
N PRO A 342 -5.39 -19.89 -3.56
CA PRO A 342 -5.06 -21.32 -3.66
C PRO A 342 -3.57 -21.57 -3.94
N GLN A 343 -2.96 -20.85 -4.88
CA GLN A 343 -1.54 -20.99 -5.21
C GLN A 343 -0.64 -20.68 -4.00
N ALA A 344 -0.94 -19.60 -3.27
CA ALA A 344 -0.18 -19.23 -2.07
C ALA A 344 -0.29 -20.30 -0.97
N ARG A 345 -1.48 -20.88 -0.78
CA ARG A 345 -1.67 -22.01 0.15
C ARG A 345 -0.87 -23.24 -0.27
N GLN A 346 -0.85 -23.55 -1.57
CA GLN A 346 -0.05 -24.65 -2.10
C GLN A 346 1.44 -24.43 -1.83
N VAL A 347 1.99 -23.23 -2.06
CA VAL A 347 3.39 -22.91 -1.73
C VAL A 347 3.67 -23.10 -0.25
N LEU A 348 2.81 -22.55 0.62
CA LEU A 348 2.99 -22.64 2.07
C LEU A 348 2.87 -24.07 2.61
N ALA A 349 2.07 -24.93 1.97
CA ALA A 349 1.94 -26.34 2.35
C ALA A 349 3.18 -27.18 2.04
N HIS A 350 4.06 -26.71 1.15
CA HIS A 350 5.33 -27.37 0.81
C HIS A 350 6.51 -26.85 1.63
N ARG A 351 6.26 -25.93 2.57
CA ARG A 351 7.25 -25.46 3.52
C ARG A 351 7.42 -26.54 4.60
N ILE A 352 8.60 -27.13 4.69
CA ILE A 352 8.91 -28.24 5.61
C ILE A 352 9.42 -27.68 6.93
#